data_AF-A0A8H4SVU0-F1
#
_entry.id   AF-A0A8H4SVU0-F1
#
_cell.length_a   1.000
_cell.length_b   1.000
_cell.length_c   1.000
_cell.angle_alpha   90.00
_cell.angle_beta   90.00
_cell.angle_gamma   90.00
#
_symmetry.space_group_name_H-M   'P 1'
#
loop_
_entity.id
_entity.type
_entity.pdbx_description
1 polymer ?
#
loop_
_entity_poly.entity_id
_entity_poly.type
_entity_poly.pdbx_seq_one_letter_code
_entity_poly.pdbx_strand_id
1 'polypeptide(L)'
;MQISCQDIYQEHRGANDQVTCKNVIQSSSGSIGAYAFSTEPTIEKSTIVLCDPFWAPGQEFLGELVDNLRKAPADDRKNPNLMTGKGKILLHELTHLSALAELSTNDPIVIDQLLNDDSNVKAYGIRMGPAPPAGPTKALNIILENKRHGVPMDQDFYDTMNWLFYSTNYGTASQCALFPALATHADVPIITLSINALRDDHFPAGTFDVKTQDGDCQYKNDGTGNPGALWCGDQAHSCRAHPDRRTFTYCRDLDKSAQIEHTAMVVCEW
;
A
#
# COMPACT_ATOMS: atom_id res chain seq x y z
N MET A 1 -2.86 20.18 8.35
CA MET A 1 -2.02 19.76 7.21
C MET A 1 -2.92 19.51 6.03
N GLN A 2 -2.54 20.04 4.87
CA GLN A 2 -3.23 19.82 3.61
C GLN A 2 -2.39 18.89 2.73
N ILE A 3 -3.05 17.95 2.05
CA ILE A 3 -2.43 17.15 1.00
C ILE A 3 -3.20 17.41 -0.30
N SER A 4 -2.49 17.70 -1.38
CA SER A 4 -3.06 18.00 -2.69
C SER A 4 -2.48 17.09 -3.76
N CYS A 5 -3.28 16.74 -4.77
CA CYS A 5 -2.81 16.11 -6.01
C CYS A 5 -2.60 17.12 -7.15
N GLN A 6 -2.78 18.42 -6.86
CA GLN A 6 -2.60 19.52 -7.80
C GLN A 6 -1.65 20.55 -7.21
N ASP A 7 -0.86 21.18 -8.07
CA ASP A 7 0.03 22.28 -7.69
C ASP A 7 -0.76 23.38 -6.97
N ILE A 8 -0.24 23.81 -5.82
CA ILE A 8 -0.83 24.91 -5.04
C ILE A 8 0.07 26.14 -5.16
N TYR A 9 -0.57 27.27 -5.46
CA TYR A 9 0.09 28.56 -5.51
C TYR A 9 0.60 28.95 -4.12
N GLN A 10 1.89 29.28 -4.03
CA GLN A 10 2.57 29.66 -2.79
C GLN A 10 2.62 31.18 -2.67
N GLU A 11 1.71 31.77 -1.91
CA GLU A 11 1.61 33.24 -1.74
C GLU A 11 2.89 33.89 -1.19
N HIS A 12 3.70 33.12 -0.45
CA HIS A 12 4.96 33.56 0.15
C HIS A 12 6.16 33.54 -0.81
N ARG A 13 5.97 33.09 -2.06
CA ARG A 13 7.02 33.01 -3.10
C ARG A 13 6.69 33.93 -4.27
N GLY A 14 7.72 34.48 -4.91
CA GLY A 14 7.56 35.21 -6.15
C GLY A 14 7.03 34.32 -7.27
N ALA A 15 6.47 34.92 -8.34
CA ALA A 15 5.93 34.16 -9.47
C ALA A 15 6.98 33.25 -10.15
N ASN A 16 8.24 33.67 -10.14
CA ASN A 16 9.36 32.91 -10.71
C ASN A 16 9.94 31.85 -9.75
N ASP A 17 9.55 31.90 -8.47
CA ASP A 17 10.09 31.05 -7.40
C ASP A 17 9.07 29.99 -6.91
N GLN A 18 7.94 29.88 -7.62
CA GLN A 18 6.90 28.90 -7.35
C GLN A 18 7.47 27.49 -7.53
N VAL A 19 7.14 26.60 -6.59
CA VAL A 19 7.48 25.17 -6.67
C VAL A 19 6.28 24.41 -7.22
N THR A 20 6.48 23.58 -8.24
CA THR A 20 5.43 22.78 -8.89
C THR A 20 6.00 21.42 -9.28
N CYS A 21 5.11 20.45 -9.48
CA CYS A 21 5.48 19.13 -9.98
C CYS A 21 6.30 19.16 -11.28
N LYS A 22 6.19 20.24 -12.08
CA LYS A 22 6.89 20.39 -13.36
C LYS A 22 8.22 21.13 -13.28
N ASN A 23 8.35 22.11 -12.39
CA ASN A 23 9.48 23.05 -12.39
C ASN A 23 10.51 22.84 -11.28
N VAL A 24 10.27 21.91 -10.36
CA VAL A 24 11.30 21.43 -9.40
C VAL A 24 12.46 20.73 -10.12
N ILE A 25 12.25 20.36 -11.38
CA ILE A 25 13.20 19.65 -12.22
C ILE A 25 13.96 20.67 -13.06
N GLN A 26 15.23 20.93 -12.71
CA GLN A 26 16.11 21.80 -13.50
C GLN A 26 16.77 21.07 -14.70
N SER A 27 16.38 19.82 -14.98
CA SER A 27 16.89 19.02 -16.09
C SER A 27 15.77 18.45 -16.95
N SER A 28 16.05 18.14 -18.22
CA SER A 28 15.09 17.62 -19.19
C SER A 28 14.70 16.14 -18.96
N SER A 29 15.23 15.51 -17.91
CA SER A 29 15.04 14.08 -17.63
C SER A 29 14.86 13.84 -16.12
N GLY A 30 13.62 13.81 -15.67
CA GLY A 30 13.27 13.47 -14.29
C GLY A 30 11.79 13.69 -14.03
N SER A 31 11.29 13.13 -12.94
CA SER A 31 9.98 13.40 -12.37
C SER A 31 10.09 13.35 -10.85
N ILE A 32 9.46 14.26 -10.12
CA ILE A 32 9.43 14.21 -8.65
C ILE A 32 8.18 13.48 -8.16
N GLY A 33 8.28 12.78 -7.02
CA GLY A 33 7.14 12.11 -6.40
C GLY A 33 6.20 13.09 -5.69
N ALA A 34 6.75 14.11 -5.05
CA ALA A 34 6.00 15.12 -4.32
C ALA A 34 6.89 16.34 -4.05
N TYR A 35 6.30 17.39 -3.49
CA TYR A 35 6.99 18.49 -2.83
C TYR A 35 6.15 19.00 -1.65
N ALA A 36 6.79 19.64 -0.69
CA ALA A 36 6.13 20.18 0.49
C ALA A 36 6.55 21.61 0.78
N PHE A 37 5.67 22.34 1.46
CA PHE A 37 5.96 23.68 1.96
C PHE A 37 5.09 24.01 3.19
N SER A 38 5.59 24.91 4.02
CA SER A 38 4.86 25.47 5.15
C SER A 38 4.88 26.99 5.06
N THR A 39 3.73 27.64 5.27
CA THR A 39 3.67 29.11 5.37
C THR A 39 3.92 29.58 6.80
N GLU A 40 3.71 28.71 7.80
CA GLU A 40 3.91 28.97 9.22
C GLU A 40 4.40 27.69 9.94
N PRO A 41 4.95 27.79 11.16
CA PRO A 41 5.39 26.64 11.96
C PRO A 41 4.27 25.71 12.47
N THR A 42 3.02 25.94 12.07
CA THR A 42 1.85 25.19 12.49
C THR A 42 1.49 24.11 11.47
N ILE A 43 0.99 22.97 11.94
CA ILE A 43 0.70 21.84 11.07
C ILE A 43 -0.48 22.13 10.14
N GLU A 44 -1.37 23.03 10.53
CA GLU A 44 -2.51 23.55 9.76
C GLU A 44 -2.06 24.31 8.52
N LYS A 45 -0.87 24.92 8.57
CA LYS A 45 -0.28 25.76 7.52
C LYS A 45 0.78 25.04 6.70
N SER A 46 0.81 23.72 6.83
CA SER A 46 1.72 22.82 6.14
C SER A 46 0.99 22.10 5.02
N THR A 47 1.59 22.09 3.83
CA THR A 47 1.03 21.53 2.60
C THR A 47 2.01 20.55 1.96
N ILE A 48 1.51 19.38 1.55
CA ILE A 48 2.22 18.43 0.69
C ILE A 48 1.46 18.32 -0.63
N VAL A 49 2.17 18.40 -1.74
CA VAL A 49 1.62 18.17 -3.08
C VAL A 49 2.23 16.89 -3.64
N LEU A 50 1.38 15.93 -3.97
CA LEU A 50 1.74 14.63 -4.51
C LEU A 50 1.62 14.66 -6.04
N CYS A 51 2.73 14.44 -6.72
CA CYS A 51 2.85 14.48 -8.18
C CYS A 51 2.53 13.12 -8.82
N ASP A 52 2.35 13.10 -10.15
CA ASP A 52 2.00 11.90 -10.92
C ASP A 52 2.79 10.63 -10.55
N PRO A 53 4.13 10.67 -10.34
CA PRO A 53 4.90 9.48 -9.97
C PRO A 53 4.51 8.86 -8.62
N PHE A 54 3.97 9.63 -7.67
CA PHE A 54 3.47 9.08 -6.40
C PHE A 54 2.30 8.10 -6.65
N TRP A 55 1.51 8.36 -7.69
CA TRP A 55 0.32 7.57 -7.99
C TRP A 55 0.62 6.31 -8.80
N ALA A 56 1.84 6.14 -9.32
CA ALA A 56 2.26 4.98 -10.09
C ALA A 56 1.98 3.65 -9.34
N PRO A 57 1.68 2.54 -10.04
CA PRO A 57 1.45 1.24 -9.40
C PRO A 57 2.65 0.79 -8.55
N GLY A 58 2.35 0.05 -7.49
CA GLY A 58 3.33 -0.49 -6.53
C GLY A 58 3.33 0.27 -5.20
N GLN A 59 2.93 -0.41 -4.13
CA GLN A 59 2.98 0.09 -2.76
C GLN A 59 3.75 -0.89 -1.87
N GLU A 60 4.71 -0.40 -1.09
CA GLU A 60 5.25 -1.15 0.06
C GLU A 60 4.27 -0.95 1.23
N PHE A 61 3.96 -2.00 1.99
CA PHE A 61 3.17 -1.86 3.22
C PHE A 61 3.90 -0.92 4.19
N LEU A 62 3.19 0.03 4.81
CA LEU A 62 3.79 0.96 5.77
C LEU A 62 4.50 0.21 6.92
N GLY A 63 3.97 -0.95 7.32
CA GLY A 63 4.61 -1.82 8.30
C GLY A 63 5.97 -2.37 7.84
N GLU A 64 6.05 -2.89 6.62
CA GLU A 64 7.30 -3.40 6.04
C GLU A 64 8.33 -2.28 5.85
N LEU A 65 7.88 -1.09 5.47
CA LEU A 65 8.71 0.09 5.33
C LEU A 65 9.30 0.54 6.66
N VAL A 66 8.49 0.59 7.72
CA VAL A 66 8.93 0.90 9.08
C VAL A 66 9.91 -0.16 9.59
N ASP A 67 9.65 -1.43 9.35
CA ASP A 67 10.54 -2.52 9.76
C ASP A 67 11.86 -2.50 9.00
N ASN A 68 11.83 -2.20 7.70
CA ASN A 68 13.03 -2.05 6.88
C ASN A 68 13.88 -0.86 7.36
N LEU A 69 13.26 0.29 7.64
CA LEU A 69 13.97 1.45 8.17
C LEU A 69 14.54 1.20 9.57
N ARG A 70 13.83 0.47 10.44
CA ARG A 70 14.33 0.10 11.77
C ARG A 70 15.52 -0.85 11.70
N LYS A 71 15.54 -1.77 10.74
CA LYS A 71 16.63 -2.73 10.52
C LYS A 71 17.80 -2.13 9.74
N ALA A 72 17.58 -1.05 9.00
CA ALA A 72 18.63 -0.37 8.25
C ALA A 72 19.70 0.25 9.18
N PRO A 73 20.98 0.21 8.79
CA PRO A 73 22.05 0.99 9.41
C PRO A 73 21.68 2.47 9.57
N ALA A 74 22.22 3.13 10.59
CA ALA A 74 21.85 4.51 10.92
C ALA A 74 22.07 5.50 9.75
N ASP A 75 23.10 5.26 8.94
CA ASP A 75 23.43 6.07 7.77
C ASP A 75 22.49 5.78 6.58
N ASP A 76 21.99 4.55 6.47
CA ASP A 76 21.05 4.13 5.41
C ASP A 76 19.63 4.63 5.65
N ARG A 77 19.23 4.83 6.91
CA ARG A 77 17.97 5.51 7.29
C ARG A 77 17.91 6.95 6.80
N LYS A 78 19.03 7.48 6.33
CA LYS A 78 19.21 8.84 5.86
C LYS A 78 19.73 8.87 4.41
N ASN A 79 19.83 7.72 3.75
CA ASN A 79 20.36 7.65 2.39
C ASN A 79 19.23 7.91 1.39
N PRO A 80 19.30 9.01 0.61
CA PRO A 80 18.25 9.36 -0.35
C PRO A 80 18.07 8.31 -1.45
N ASN A 81 19.11 7.53 -1.76
CA ASN A 81 19.04 6.45 -2.76
C ASN A 81 18.22 5.24 -2.28
N LEU A 82 17.97 5.12 -0.97
CA LEU A 82 17.21 4.02 -0.36
C LEU A 82 15.78 4.44 0.02
N MET A 83 15.43 5.71 -0.20
CA MET A 83 14.12 6.30 0.10
C MET A 83 13.13 6.19 -1.07
N THR A 84 13.14 5.08 -1.81
CA THR A 84 12.26 4.86 -2.97
C THR A 84 10.91 4.25 -2.55
N GLY A 85 9.79 4.74 -3.10
CA GLY A 85 8.44 4.19 -2.90
C GLY A 85 7.49 5.12 -2.15
N LYS A 86 6.17 4.91 -2.29
CA LYS A 86 5.13 5.88 -1.85
C LYS A 86 5.21 6.24 -0.37
N GLY A 87 5.40 5.25 0.50
CA GLY A 87 5.51 5.50 1.95
C GLY A 87 6.76 6.31 2.30
N LYS A 88 7.91 6.04 1.65
CA LYS A 88 9.15 6.81 1.85
C LYS A 88 9.03 8.21 1.28
N ILE A 89 8.36 8.40 0.13
CA ILE A 89 8.06 9.73 -0.43
C ILE A 89 7.23 10.53 0.57
N LEU A 90 6.15 9.97 1.10
CA LEU A 90 5.32 10.69 2.07
C LEU A 90 6.09 11.01 3.36
N LEU A 91 6.88 10.06 3.88
CA LEU A 91 7.71 10.28 5.07
C LEU A 91 8.76 11.37 4.83
N HIS A 92 9.38 11.38 3.65
CA HIS A 92 10.30 12.42 3.20
C HIS A 92 9.62 13.80 3.25
N GLU A 93 8.47 13.97 2.59
CA GLU A 93 7.76 15.25 2.58
C GLU A 93 7.29 15.72 3.96
N LEU A 94 6.92 14.78 4.85
CA LEU A 94 6.54 15.12 6.21
C LEU A 94 7.68 15.76 6.99
N THR A 95 8.94 15.43 6.70
CA THR A 95 10.11 16.03 7.38
C THR A 95 10.43 17.45 6.94
N HIS A 96 9.91 17.90 5.80
CA HIS A 96 9.99 19.30 5.35
C HIS A 96 9.02 20.22 6.09
N LEU A 97 8.01 19.65 6.75
CA LEU A 97 7.00 20.44 7.43
C LEU A 97 7.59 21.03 8.72
N SER A 98 7.55 22.36 8.83
CA SER A 98 8.11 23.09 9.97
C SER A 98 7.50 22.68 11.32
N ALA A 99 6.27 22.15 11.30
CA ALA A 99 5.58 21.65 12.49
C ALA A 99 6.05 20.26 12.97
N LEU A 100 6.71 19.49 12.08
CA LEU A 100 7.16 18.12 12.35
C LEU A 100 8.69 18.01 12.40
N ALA A 101 9.40 18.97 11.82
CA ALA A 101 10.82 19.12 12.01
C ALA A 101 11.11 19.52 13.46
N GLU A 102 11.46 18.56 14.32
CA GLU A 102 12.12 18.87 15.58
C GLU A 102 13.45 19.57 15.27
N LEU A 103 13.50 20.91 15.38
CA LEU A 103 14.58 21.64 16.06
C LEU A 103 14.35 23.16 16.04
N SER A 104 14.74 23.76 17.16
CA SER A 104 14.86 25.19 17.47
C SER A 104 15.95 25.92 16.68
N THR A 105 16.29 25.45 15.49
CA THR A 105 17.31 26.00 14.61
C THR A 105 16.73 25.99 13.21
N ASN A 106 16.87 27.09 12.47
CA ASN A 106 16.38 27.28 11.09
C ASN A 106 16.96 26.31 10.03
N ASP A 107 17.49 25.16 10.45
CA ASP A 107 17.95 24.09 9.59
C ASP A 107 16.79 23.11 9.36
N PRO A 108 16.31 22.96 8.11
CA PRO A 108 15.40 21.86 7.81
C PRO A 108 16.13 20.54 8.04
N ILE A 109 15.45 19.55 8.66
CA ILE A 109 16.02 18.20 8.90
C ILE A 109 16.42 17.52 7.57
N VAL A 110 15.81 17.98 6.48
CA VAL A 110 15.83 17.44 5.13
C VAL A 110 15.88 18.61 4.15
N ILE A 111 16.86 18.66 3.23
CA ILE A 111 17.03 19.74 2.22
C ILE A 111 16.87 19.10 0.83
N ASP A 112 16.03 19.60 -0.08
CA ASP A 112 15.85 18.98 -1.41
C ASP A 112 17.15 18.86 -2.23
N GLN A 113 17.40 17.69 -2.83
CA GLN A 113 18.44 17.56 -3.87
C GLN A 113 18.02 18.33 -5.11
N LEU A 114 18.88 19.25 -5.56
CA LEU A 114 18.84 19.70 -6.94
C LEU A 114 19.26 18.52 -7.83
N LEU A 115 18.39 18.15 -8.78
CA LEU A 115 18.67 17.19 -9.85
C LEU A 115 19.81 17.72 -10.73
N ASN A 116 21.07 17.65 -10.26
CA ASN A 116 22.35 17.67 -11.00
C ASN A 116 23.59 18.07 -10.16
N ASP A 117 23.48 18.34 -8.85
CA ASP A 117 24.65 18.79 -8.08
C ASP A 117 25.43 17.62 -7.45
N ASP A 118 26.69 17.43 -7.87
CA ASP A 118 27.74 16.64 -7.19
C ASP A 118 28.22 17.34 -5.89
N SER A 119 27.40 18.16 -5.28
CA SER A 119 27.77 18.92 -4.09
C SER A 119 27.59 18.07 -2.83
N ASN A 120 28.57 18.15 -1.92
CA ASN A 120 28.53 17.54 -0.57
C ASN A 120 27.46 18.17 0.36
N VAL A 121 26.41 18.78 -0.20
CA VAL A 121 25.30 19.35 0.55
C VAL A 121 24.37 18.18 0.93
N LYS A 122 24.10 18.05 2.23
CA LYS A 122 23.13 17.09 2.74
C LYS A 122 21.82 17.33 2.04
N ALA A 123 21.37 16.34 1.30
CA ALA A 123 20.24 16.52 0.44
C ALA A 123 19.37 15.27 0.45
N TYR A 124 18.08 15.53 0.50
CA TYR A 124 16.98 14.62 0.56
C TYR A 124 15.94 15.22 -0.37
N GLY A 125 15.91 14.70 -1.57
CA GLY A 125 14.83 14.77 -2.52
C GLY A 125 15.03 13.51 -3.34
N ILE A 126 13.96 12.79 -3.66
CA ILE A 126 14.14 11.53 -4.39
C ILE A 126 14.46 11.86 -5.84
N ARG A 127 15.73 11.70 -6.19
CA ARG A 127 16.16 11.57 -7.58
C ARG A 127 15.62 10.24 -8.11
N MET A 128 14.68 10.31 -9.06
CA MET A 128 14.30 9.14 -9.84
C MET A 128 15.45 8.78 -10.78
N GLY A 129 16.23 7.76 -10.42
CA GLY A 129 17.06 7.03 -11.37
C GLY A 129 16.19 6.21 -12.35
N PRO A 130 16.78 5.60 -13.39
CA PRO A 130 16.02 4.67 -14.23
C PRO A 130 15.37 3.60 -13.36
N ALA A 131 14.13 3.25 -13.70
CA ALA A 131 13.24 2.41 -12.91
C ALA A 131 13.97 1.20 -12.31
N PRO A 132 13.70 0.83 -11.04
CA PRO A 132 14.15 -0.44 -10.50
C PRO A 132 13.73 -1.58 -11.45
N PRO A 133 14.49 -2.68 -11.56
CA PRO A 133 14.00 -3.86 -12.26
C PRO A 133 12.61 -4.19 -11.71
N ALA A 134 11.63 -4.36 -12.61
CA ALA A 134 10.22 -4.40 -12.27
C ALA A 134 9.97 -5.41 -11.15
N GLY A 135 9.76 -4.90 -9.94
CA GLY A 135 9.10 -5.66 -8.89
C GLY A 135 7.67 -5.97 -9.33
N PRO A 136 6.99 -6.88 -8.62
CA PRO A 136 5.61 -7.18 -8.94
C PRO A 136 4.77 -5.90 -8.98
N THR A 137 3.95 -5.77 -10.02
CA THR A 137 3.06 -4.61 -10.21
C THR A 137 1.62 -4.96 -9.90
N LYS A 138 1.31 -6.26 -9.83
CA LYS A 138 -0.02 -6.81 -9.61
C LYS A 138 0.00 -7.77 -8.43
N ALA A 139 -1.18 -7.94 -7.85
CA ALA A 139 -1.38 -8.87 -6.76
C ALA A 139 -2.77 -9.51 -6.84
N LEU A 140 -2.85 -10.71 -6.28
CA LEU A 140 -4.09 -11.41 -5.98
C LEU A 140 -4.16 -11.54 -4.46
N ASN A 141 -5.11 -10.84 -3.85
CA ASN A 141 -5.40 -10.97 -2.42
C ASN A 141 -6.55 -11.94 -2.23
N ILE A 142 -6.38 -12.90 -1.32
CA ILE A 142 -7.44 -13.82 -0.93
C ILE A 142 -7.80 -13.56 0.52
N ILE A 143 -9.06 -13.23 0.74
CA ILE A 143 -9.64 -12.88 2.04
C ILE A 143 -10.57 -14.02 2.48
N LEU A 144 -10.47 -14.42 3.75
CA LEU A 144 -11.51 -15.20 4.40
C LEU A 144 -12.53 -14.21 4.98
N GLU A 145 -13.75 -14.27 4.44
CA GLU A 145 -14.90 -13.57 4.98
C GLU A 145 -15.66 -14.52 5.92
N ASN A 146 -16.01 -14.04 7.11
CA ASN A 146 -17.04 -14.63 7.93
C ASN A 146 -18.15 -13.61 8.12
N LYS A 147 -19.33 -13.93 7.61
CA LYS A 147 -20.52 -13.08 7.67
C LYS A 147 -21.55 -13.74 8.56
N ARG A 148 -21.77 -13.10 9.70
CA ARG A 148 -22.72 -13.52 10.73
C ARG A 148 -24.07 -12.84 10.53
N HIS A 149 -25.10 -13.66 10.37
CA HIS A 149 -26.48 -13.24 10.21
C HIS A 149 -27.28 -13.46 11.50
N GLY A 150 -28.15 -12.50 11.81
CA GLY A 150 -29.06 -12.60 12.95
C GLY A 150 -28.43 -12.26 14.30
N VAL A 151 -29.22 -12.42 15.35
CA VAL A 151 -28.80 -12.23 16.75
C VAL A 151 -28.37 -13.57 17.33
N PRO A 152 -27.24 -13.66 18.07
CA PRO A 152 -26.85 -14.90 18.73
C PRO A 152 -28.00 -15.49 19.56
N MET A 153 -28.23 -16.80 19.43
CA MET A 153 -29.30 -17.58 20.08
C MET A 153 -30.72 -17.43 19.47
N ASP A 154 -30.87 -16.71 18.36
CA ASP A 154 -32.10 -16.71 17.57
C ASP A 154 -32.15 -17.92 16.61
N GLN A 155 -33.35 -18.34 16.18
CA GLN A 155 -33.52 -19.45 15.22
C GLN A 155 -32.94 -19.12 13.83
N ASP A 156 -32.87 -17.85 13.49
CA ASP A 156 -32.35 -17.36 12.21
C ASP A 156 -30.84 -17.05 12.28
N PHE A 157 -30.15 -17.45 13.35
CA PHE A 157 -28.72 -17.28 13.50
C PHE A 157 -27.93 -18.28 12.64
N TYR A 158 -27.14 -17.77 11.70
CA TYR A 158 -26.19 -18.57 10.93
C TYR A 158 -24.96 -17.76 10.53
N ASP A 159 -23.82 -18.44 10.44
CA ASP A 159 -22.58 -17.89 9.90
C ASP A 159 -22.41 -18.40 8.46
N THR A 160 -22.02 -17.53 7.54
CA THR A 160 -21.56 -17.90 6.19
C THR A 160 -20.08 -17.55 6.08
N MET A 161 -19.32 -18.41 5.43
CA MET A 161 -17.88 -18.21 5.26
C MET A 161 -17.52 -18.33 3.80
N ASN A 162 -16.73 -17.38 3.30
CA ASN A 162 -16.36 -17.30 1.88
C ASN A 162 -14.87 -17.01 1.73
N TRP A 163 -14.26 -17.64 0.73
CA TRP A 163 -13.01 -17.18 0.14
C TRP A 163 -13.33 -16.11 -0.89
N LEU A 164 -12.79 -14.92 -0.70
CA LEU A 164 -12.98 -13.77 -1.56
C LEU A 164 -11.67 -13.46 -2.28
N PHE A 165 -11.70 -13.41 -3.62
CA PHE A 165 -10.51 -13.21 -4.44
C PHE A 165 -10.54 -11.82 -5.07
N TYR A 166 -9.49 -11.03 -4.85
CA TYR A 166 -9.37 -9.67 -5.36
C TYR A 166 -8.11 -9.52 -6.20
N SER A 167 -8.27 -9.17 -7.47
CA SER A 167 -7.14 -8.77 -8.31
C SER A 167 -6.88 -7.29 -8.14
N THR A 168 -5.71 -6.94 -7.61
CA THR A 168 -5.35 -5.57 -7.22
C THR A 168 -3.95 -5.20 -7.69
N ASN A 169 -3.61 -3.91 -7.62
CA ASN A 169 -2.22 -3.52 -7.85
C ASN A 169 -1.37 -3.96 -6.65
N TYR A 170 -0.11 -4.29 -6.89
CA TYR A 170 0.83 -4.64 -5.83
C TYR A 170 0.79 -3.63 -4.68
N GLY A 171 0.69 -4.14 -3.45
CA GLY A 171 0.62 -3.34 -2.22
C GLY A 171 -0.78 -2.81 -1.85
N THR A 172 -1.82 -3.15 -2.60
CA THR A 172 -3.19 -2.71 -2.29
C THR A 172 -3.84 -3.70 -1.32
N ALA A 173 -4.34 -3.23 -0.18
CA ALA A 173 -5.14 -4.05 0.74
C ALA A 173 -6.57 -4.25 0.20
N SER A 174 -7.21 -5.37 0.55
CA SER A 174 -8.57 -5.72 0.06
C SER A 174 -9.59 -5.95 1.17
N GLN A 175 -9.19 -5.90 2.44
CA GLN A 175 -10.11 -5.98 3.57
C GLN A 175 -11.10 -4.81 3.53
N CYS A 176 -12.39 -5.11 3.73
CA CYS A 176 -13.49 -4.15 3.70
C CYS A 176 -13.58 -3.32 2.40
N ALA A 177 -12.94 -3.75 1.32
CA ALA A 177 -12.90 -3.00 0.07
C ALA A 177 -14.15 -3.28 -0.76
N LEU A 178 -14.80 -2.20 -1.22
CA LEU A 178 -15.83 -2.26 -2.26
C LEU A 178 -15.22 -2.24 -3.68
N PHE A 179 -13.97 -1.80 -3.79
CA PHE A 179 -13.23 -1.67 -5.05
C PHE A 179 -11.77 -2.13 -4.87
N PRO A 180 -11.18 -2.84 -5.85
CA PRO A 180 -11.82 -3.33 -7.07
C PRO A 180 -12.90 -4.38 -6.76
N ALA A 181 -13.78 -4.62 -7.73
CA ALA A 181 -14.79 -5.67 -7.60
C ALA A 181 -14.11 -7.04 -7.40
N LEU A 182 -14.81 -7.94 -6.72
CA LEU A 182 -14.37 -9.32 -6.56
C LEU A 182 -14.08 -9.95 -7.92
N ALA A 183 -12.90 -10.55 -8.05
CA ALA A 183 -12.53 -11.34 -9.20
C ALA A 183 -13.33 -12.66 -9.23
N THR A 184 -13.46 -13.29 -8.06
CA THR A 184 -14.31 -14.46 -7.82
C THR A 184 -14.52 -14.66 -6.32
N HIS A 185 -15.38 -15.60 -5.95
CA HIS A 185 -15.54 -16.08 -4.58
C HIS A 185 -15.80 -17.58 -4.56
N ALA A 186 -15.59 -18.21 -3.41
CA ALA A 186 -15.95 -19.60 -3.18
C ALA A 186 -16.44 -19.81 -1.75
N ASP A 187 -17.52 -20.57 -1.61
CA ASP A 187 -18.05 -20.92 -0.30
C ASP A 187 -17.06 -21.80 0.47
N VAL A 188 -16.90 -21.52 1.76
CA VAL A 188 -16.17 -22.38 2.69
C VAL A 188 -17.16 -23.37 3.29
N PRO A 189 -16.97 -24.69 3.12
CA PRO A 189 -17.87 -25.66 3.72
C PRO A 189 -17.88 -25.53 5.25
N ILE A 190 -19.03 -25.13 5.80
CA ILE A 190 -19.22 -24.84 7.25
C ILE A 190 -19.04 -26.10 8.13
N ILE A 191 -19.13 -27.29 7.53
CA ILE A 191 -18.93 -28.59 8.20
C ILE A 191 -17.51 -28.83 8.71
N THR A 192 -16.54 -28.01 8.33
CA THR A 192 -15.14 -28.40 8.45
C THR A 192 -14.42 -27.84 9.68
N LEU A 193 -14.55 -26.56 10.05
CA LEU A 193 -13.67 -25.94 11.05
C LEU A 193 -14.23 -24.66 11.70
N SER A 194 -13.78 -24.35 12.92
CA SER A 194 -13.97 -23.01 13.50
C SER A 194 -13.16 -21.97 12.73
N ILE A 195 -13.60 -20.71 12.71
CA ILE A 195 -12.87 -19.60 12.07
C ILE A 195 -11.42 -19.49 12.55
N ASN A 196 -11.15 -19.79 13.83
CA ASN A 196 -9.80 -19.75 14.38
C ASN A 196 -8.91 -20.85 13.79
N ALA A 197 -9.46 -22.05 13.61
CA ALA A 197 -8.73 -23.15 12.96
C ALA A 197 -8.45 -22.84 11.48
N LEU A 198 -9.37 -22.14 10.80
CA LEU A 198 -9.12 -21.71 9.42
C LEU A 198 -7.96 -20.70 9.30
N ARG A 199 -7.84 -19.79 10.27
CA ARG A 199 -6.81 -18.72 10.28
C ARG A 199 -5.38 -19.23 10.48
N ASP A 200 -5.21 -20.41 11.09
CA ASP A 200 -3.88 -20.89 11.48
C ASP A 200 -3.11 -21.57 10.33
N ASP A 201 -3.72 -22.55 9.66
CA ASP A 201 -3.04 -23.39 8.67
C ASP A 201 -3.89 -23.76 7.45
N HIS A 202 -5.10 -23.20 7.32
CA HIS A 202 -5.96 -23.49 6.18
C HIS A 202 -5.91 -22.40 5.11
N PHE A 203 -5.77 -22.85 3.87
CA PHE A 203 -5.79 -22.03 2.68
C PHE A 203 -6.88 -22.56 1.73
N PRO A 204 -7.36 -21.75 0.77
CA PRO A 204 -8.38 -22.21 -0.16
C PRO A 204 -7.84 -23.37 -0.99
N ALA A 205 -8.35 -24.58 -0.78
CA ALA A 205 -7.96 -25.76 -1.55
C ALA A 205 -8.83 -25.88 -2.80
N GLY A 206 -8.22 -26.27 -3.93
CA GLY A 206 -8.91 -26.47 -5.20
C GLY A 206 -8.34 -25.62 -6.34
N THR A 207 -9.12 -25.51 -7.40
CA THR A 207 -8.83 -24.67 -8.58
C THR A 207 -9.96 -23.68 -8.76
N PHE A 208 -9.60 -22.40 -8.85
CA PHE A 208 -10.55 -21.30 -8.93
C PHE A 208 -10.19 -20.42 -10.12
N ASP A 209 -11.14 -20.18 -11.01
CA ASP A 209 -10.97 -19.24 -12.11
C ASP A 209 -11.04 -17.82 -11.56
N VAL A 210 -9.98 -17.04 -11.78
CA VAL A 210 -9.79 -15.69 -11.26
C VAL A 210 -9.58 -14.74 -12.42
N LYS A 211 -10.46 -13.74 -12.55
CA LYS A 211 -10.26 -12.64 -13.49
C LYS A 211 -9.24 -11.65 -12.94
N THR A 212 -8.08 -11.57 -13.57
CA THR A 212 -7.00 -10.69 -13.16
C THR A 212 -6.78 -9.54 -14.14
N GLN A 213 -5.84 -8.64 -13.84
CA GLN A 213 -5.43 -7.61 -14.79
C GLN A 213 -4.74 -8.17 -16.04
N ASP A 214 -4.27 -9.42 -16.00
CA ASP A 214 -3.69 -10.13 -17.15
C ASP A 214 -4.71 -11.01 -17.88
N GLY A 215 -5.97 -10.93 -17.50
CA GLY A 215 -7.05 -11.73 -18.04
C GLY A 215 -7.38 -12.93 -17.17
N ASP A 216 -7.85 -14.00 -17.79
CA ASP A 216 -8.31 -15.19 -17.08
C ASP A 216 -7.13 -16.02 -16.57
N CYS A 217 -7.01 -16.12 -15.26
CA CYS A 217 -6.01 -16.93 -14.56
C CYS A 217 -6.69 -17.95 -13.65
N GLN A 218 -5.90 -18.85 -13.05
CA GLN A 218 -6.38 -19.88 -12.14
C GLN A 218 -5.57 -19.88 -10.85
N TYR A 219 -6.21 -19.65 -9.71
CA TYR A 219 -5.59 -19.97 -8.43
C TYR A 219 -5.72 -21.48 -8.17
N LYS A 220 -4.60 -22.12 -7.81
CA LYS A 220 -4.51 -23.57 -7.59
C LYS A 220 -3.82 -23.87 -6.28
N ASN A 221 -4.41 -24.76 -5.49
CA ASN A 221 -3.87 -25.23 -4.23
C ASN A 221 -4.32 -26.67 -3.97
N ASP A 222 -3.41 -27.51 -3.51
CA ASP A 222 -3.65 -28.93 -3.22
C ASP A 222 -4.25 -29.18 -1.82
N GLY A 223 -4.35 -28.14 -0.98
CA GLY A 223 -4.87 -28.22 0.38
C GLY A 223 -3.91 -28.78 1.43
N THR A 224 -2.62 -28.93 1.11
CA THR A 224 -1.62 -29.53 2.03
C THR A 224 -0.94 -28.53 2.97
N GLY A 225 -1.64 -27.45 3.33
CA GLY A 225 -1.12 -26.40 4.24
C GLY A 225 -0.16 -25.42 3.57
N ASN A 226 -0.11 -25.37 2.24
CA ASN A 226 0.61 -24.33 1.49
C ASN A 226 -0.36 -23.25 0.95
N PRO A 227 0.12 -22.04 0.65
CA PRO A 227 -0.73 -20.94 0.17
C PRO A 227 -1.16 -21.04 -1.30
N GLY A 228 -0.72 -22.06 -2.04
CA GLY A 228 -1.03 -22.24 -3.47
C GLY A 228 -0.22 -21.35 -4.41
N ALA A 229 -0.67 -21.31 -5.67
CA ALA A 229 -0.08 -20.50 -6.75
C ALA A 229 -1.16 -19.98 -7.70
N LEU A 230 -0.93 -18.82 -8.31
CA LEU A 230 -1.73 -18.27 -9.39
C LEU A 230 -1.11 -18.64 -10.74
N TRP A 231 -1.92 -19.14 -11.66
CA TRP A 231 -1.49 -19.58 -12.99
C TRP A 231 -2.16 -18.72 -14.06
N CYS A 232 -1.37 -17.95 -14.79
CA CYS A 232 -1.84 -17.15 -15.92
C CYS A 232 -1.24 -17.75 -17.21
N GLY A 233 -2.02 -18.59 -17.90
CA GLY A 233 -1.49 -19.47 -18.95
C GLY A 233 -0.51 -20.50 -18.38
N ASP A 234 0.68 -20.59 -18.96
CA ASP A 234 1.75 -21.49 -18.52
C ASP A 234 2.64 -20.91 -17.41
N GLN A 235 2.41 -19.64 -17.04
CA GLN A 235 3.20 -18.95 -16.02
C GLN A 235 2.58 -19.14 -14.63
N ALA A 236 3.39 -19.67 -13.71
CA ALA A 236 3.02 -19.82 -12.31
C ALA A 236 3.63 -18.70 -11.45
N HIS A 237 2.81 -18.11 -10.61
CA HIS A 237 3.17 -17.11 -9.60
C HIS A 237 2.91 -17.70 -8.22
N SER A 238 3.97 -17.97 -7.46
CA SER A 238 3.85 -18.52 -6.11
C SER A 238 3.13 -17.54 -5.19
N CYS A 239 2.22 -18.07 -4.38
CA CYS A 239 1.56 -17.28 -3.35
C CYS A 239 2.23 -17.52 -1.99
N ARG A 240 2.05 -16.56 -1.09
CA ARG A 240 2.51 -16.63 0.30
C ARG A 240 1.36 -16.42 1.27
N ALA A 241 1.52 -16.94 2.47
CA ALA A 241 0.63 -16.64 3.58
C ALA A 241 0.71 -15.14 3.87
N HIS A 242 -0.45 -14.50 4.05
CA HIS A 242 -0.48 -13.09 4.42
C HIS A 242 0.01 -12.94 5.89
N PRO A 243 0.87 -11.95 6.21
CA PRO A 243 1.41 -11.78 7.57
C PRO A 243 0.31 -11.59 8.62
N ASP A 244 -0.78 -10.94 8.23
CA ASP A 244 -1.92 -10.64 9.10
C ASP A 244 -3.00 -11.74 9.15
N ARG A 245 -2.74 -12.96 8.68
CA ARG A 245 -3.74 -14.05 8.66
C ARG A 245 -4.30 -14.46 10.03
N ARG A 246 -3.67 -14.02 11.12
CA ARG A 246 -4.13 -14.24 12.50
C ARG A 246 -4.92 -13.06 13.07
N THR A 247 -5.01 -11.97 12.34
CA THR A 247 -5.81 -10.81 12.73
C THR A 247 -7.04 -10.71 11.83
N PHE A 248 -8.02 -9.94 12.26
CA PHE A 248 -9.25 -9.74 11.51
C PHE A 248 -9.72 -8.31 11.63
N THR A 249 -10.46 -7.87 10.62
CA THR A 249 -11.05 -6.53 10.55
C THR A 249 -12.55 -6.65 10.46
N TYR A 250 -13.27 -5.86 11.27
CA TYR A 250 -14.72 -5.76 11.18
C TYR A 250 -15.11 -4.76 10.08
N CYS A 251 -15.86 -5.24 9.10
CA CYS A 251 -16.29 -4.45 7.95
C CYS A 251 -17.75 -3.97 8.12
N ARG A 252 -17.95 -2.99 9.00
CA ARG A 252 -19.30 -2.50 9.36
C ARG A 252 -20.05 -1.81 8.22
N ASP A 253 -19.31 -1.30 7.23
CA ASP A 253 -19.89 -0.52 6.14
C ASP A 253 -20.29 -1.37 4.92
N LEU A 254 -19.93 -2.65 4.89
CA LEU A 254 -20.26 -3.56 3.77
C LEU A 254 -21.71 -4.03 3.80
N ASP A 255 -22.23 -4.35 4.98
CA ASP A 255 -23.62 -4.75 5.19
C ASP A 255 -24.07 -4.37 6.60
N LYS A 256 -25.05 -3.46 6.70
CA LYS A 256 -25.55 -2.99 8.00
C LYS A 256 -26.39 -4.04 8.73
N SER A 257 -26.81 -5.10 8.03
CA SER A 257 -27.66 -6.17 8.57
C SER A 257 -26.86 -7.37 9.07
N ALA A 258 -25.54 -7.39 8.88
CA ALA A 258 -24.69 -8.50 9.25
C ALA A 258 -23.40 -8.03 9.94
N GLN A 259 -22.83 -8.88 10.80
CA GLN A 259 -21.48 -8.67 11.31
C GLN A 259 -20.51 -9.37 10.36
N ILE A 260 -19.70 -8.58 9.65
CA ILE A 260 -18.72 -9.09 8.67
C ILE A 260 -17.30 -8.98 9.25
N GLU A 261 -16.59 -10.10 9.29
CA GLU A 261 -15.17 -10.19 9.61
C GLU A 261 -14.37 -10.57 8.37
N HIS A 262 -13.35 -9.78 8.03
CA HIS A 262 -12.39 -10.11 6.98
C HIS A 262 -11.03 -10.44 7.59
N THR A 263 -10.42 -11.51 7.12
CA THR A 263 -9.03 -11.86 7.39
C THR A 263 -8.28 -12.02 6.08
N ALA A 264 -7.16 -11.31 5.90
CA ALA A 264 -6.31 -11.54 4.73
C ALA A 264 -5.49 -12.82 4.93
N MET A 265 -5.59 -13.75 3.99
CA MET A 265 -5.09 -15.11 4.16
C MET A 265 -3.93 -15.44 3.21
N VAL A 266 -4.05 -15.05 1.95
CA VAL A 266 -3.05 -15.33 0.91
C VAL A 266 -2.82 -14.10 0.06
N VAL A 267 -1.57 -13.92 -0.38
CA VAL A 267 -1.22 -12.95 -1.41
C VAL A 267 -0.31 -13.61 -2.46
N CYS A 268 -0.60 -13.37 -3.74
CA CYS A 268 0.25 -13.75 -4.88
C CYS A 268 0.66 -12.47 -5.60
N GLU A 269 1.95 -12.25 -5.86
CA GLU A 269 2.47 -10.97 -6.37
C GLU A 269 3.28 -11.24 -7.65
N TRP A 270 3.02 -10.49 -8.73
CA TRP A 270 3.70 -10.67 -10.01
C TRP A 270 3.81 -9.40 -10.87
#